data_AF-A0A976DWF8-F1
#
_entry.id   AF-A0A976DWF8-F1
#
_cell.length_a   1.000
_cell.length_b   1.000
_cell.length_c   1.000
_cell.angle_alpha   90.00
_cell.angle_beta   90.00
_cell.angle_gamma   90.00
#
_symmetry.space_group_name_H-M   'P 1'
#
loop_
_entity.id
_entity.type
_entity.pdbx_description
1 polymer ?
#
loop_
_entity_poly.entity_id
_entity_poly.type
_entity_poly.pdbx_seq_one_letter_code
_entity_poly.pdbx_strand_id
1 'polypeptide(L)'
;MSKTTPDPRHTLTLRDVSEASGASEMTVSRVLRNRGDVSAPTREKVLEAARALGYVPNKIAGALASQRVNLVGVVIPSLSNMVFPEVMTGISAVLDGT
;
A
#
# COMPACT_ATOMS: atom_id res chain seq x y z
N MET A 1 8.98 31.66 -9.46
CA MET A 1 9.11 30.70 -8.33
C MET A 1 7.71 30.42 -7.81
N SER A 2 6.96 29.53 -8.46
CA SER A 2 5.56 29.28 -8.10
C SER A 2 5.49 28.23 -7.01
N LYS A 3 5.13 28.64 -5.78
CA LYS A 3 4.65 27.71 -4.76
C LYS A 3 3.20 27.41 -5.08
N THR A 4 2.93 26.23 -5.62
CA THR A 4 1.56 25.75 -5.87
C THR A 4 0.94 25.38 -4.54
N THR A 5 -0.03 26.19 -4.08
CA THR A 5 -0.93 25.84 -2.97
C THR A 5 -1.60 24.49 -3.27
N PRO A 6 -1.63 23.52 -2.33
CA PRO A 6 -2.29 22.24 -2.59
C PRO A 6 -3.79 22.47 -2.79
N ASP A 7 -4.35 22.04 -3.93
CA ASP A 7 -5.79 21.97 -4.14
C ASP A 7 -6.36 20.98 -3.11
N PRO A 8 -7.43 21.31 -2.36
CA PRO A 8 -8.09 20.38 -1.44
C PRO A 8 -8.62 19.09 -2.11
N ARG A 9 -8.59 18.99 -3.45
CA ARG A 9 -8.86 17.77 -4.23
C ARG A 9 -7.60 17.03 -4.70
N HIS A 10 -6.41 17.49 -4.33
CA HIS A 10 -5.16 16.84 -4.70
C HIS A 10 -4.91 15.63 -3.80
N THR A 11 -5.44 14.47 -4.22
CA THR A 11 -5.07 13.19 -3.64
C THR A 11 -3.57 13.01 -3.79
N LEU A 12 -2.86 12.91 -2.67
CA LEU A 12 -1.42 12.70 -2.66
C LEU A 12 -1.06 11.48 -3.51
N THR A 13 -0.02 11.65 -4.33
CA THR A 13 0.44 10.68 -5.31
C THR A 13 1.84 10.19 -4.97
N LEU A 14 2.26 9.13 -5.68
CA LEU A 14 3.62 8.60 -5.62
C LEU A 14 4.69 9.64 -6.00
N ARG A 15 4.31 10.59 -6.87
CA ARG A 15 5.19 11.66 -7.32
C ARG A 15 5.45 12.69 -6.23
N ASP A 16 4.46 13.04 -5.42
CA ASP A 16 4.64 13.94 -4.28
C ASP A 16 5.66 13.38 -3.27
N VAL A 17 5.62 12.07 -3.03
CA VAL A 17 6.59 11.37 -2.17
C VAL A 17 7.98 11.32 -2.82
N SER A 18 8.06 11.15 -4.14
CA SER A 18 9.31 11.20 -4.90
C SER A 18 9.98 12.58 -4.79
N GLU A 19 9.22 13.65 -5.00
CA GLU A 19 9.70 15.04 -4.89
C GLU A 19 10.15 15.36 -3.45
N ALA A 20 9.41 14.91 -2.43
CA ALA A 20 9.76 15.15 -1.03
C ALA A 20 10.97 14.33 -0.54
N SER A 21 11.17 13.12 -1.05
CA SER A 21 12.28 12.23 -0.63
C SER A 21 13.55 12.41 -1.46
N GLY A 22 13.46 13.05 -2.64
CA GLY A 22 14.56 13.16 -3.60
C GLY A 22 14.90 11.85 -4.32
N ALA A 23 14.13 10.78 -4.07
CA ALA A 23 14.28 9.50 -4.75
C ALA A 23 13.38 9.44 -5.99
N SER A 24 13.76 8.66 -7.00
CA SER A 24 12.90 8.45 -8.19
C SER A 24 11.57 7.78 -7.82
N GLU A 25 10.50 8.04 -8.59
CA GLU A 25 9.21 7.35 -8.41
C GLU A 25 9.36 5.82 -8.41
N MET A 26 10.30 5.28 -9.18
CA MET A 26 10.61 3.86 -9.22
C MET A 26 11.16 3.34 -7.89
N THR A 27 12.05 4.11 -7.27
CA THR A 27 12.63 3.81 -5.96
C THR A 27 11.56 3.90 -4.86
N VAL A 28 10.72 4.94 -4.89
CA VAL A 28 9.62 5.09 -3.93
C VAL A 28 8.64 3.92 -4.04
N SER A 29 8.24 3.56 -5.26
CA SER A 29 7.40 2.40 -5.55
C SER A 29 7.97 1.10 -4.99
N ARG A 30 9.29 0.88 -5.13
CA ARG A 30 10.00 -0.28 -4.58
C ARG A 30 10.00 -0.30 -3.05
N VAL A 31 10.30 0.84 -2.42
CA VAL A 31 10.29 0.99 -0.96
C VAL A 31 8.90 0.69 -0.38
N LEU A 32 7.86 1.30 -0.95
CA LEU A 32 6.49 1.15 -0.46
C LEU A 32 5.91 -0.25 -0.68
N ARG A 33 6.37 -0.96 -1.71
CA ARG A 33 6.02 -2.38 -1.96
C ARG A 33 6.93 -3.37 -1.24
N ASN A 34 7.90 -2.86 -0.45
CA ASN A 34 8.94 -3.65 0.20
C ASN A 34 9.66 -4.63 -0.74
N ARG A 35 9.96 -4.20 -1.98
CA ARG A 35 10.61 -5.03 -3.00
C ARG A 35 11.94 -4.46 -3.47
N GLY A 36 12.92 -5.34 -3.63
CA GLY A 36 14.23 -5.06 -4.21
C GLY A 36 15.24 -4.44 -3.24
N ASP A 37 16.49 -4.36 -3.69
CA ASP A 37 17.61 -3.78 -2.94
C ASP A 37 17.62 -2.26 -3.05
N VAL A 38 16.92 -1.61 -2.11
CA VAL A 38 17.07 -0.17 -1.84
C VAL A 38 17.85 -0.04 -0.53
N SER A 39 18.91 0.78 -0.54
CA SER A 39 19.74 1.00 0.64
C SER A 39 18.89 1.46 1.83
N ALA A 40 19.21 0.98 3.03
CA ALA A 40 18.49 1.33 4.25
C ALA A 40 18.32 2.86 4.45
N PRO A 41 19.34 3.71 4.19
CA PRO A 41 19.19 5.16 4.32
C PRO A 41 18.17 5.74 3.34
N THR A 42 18.13 5.25 2.10
CA THR A 42 17.17 5.72 1.09
C THR A 42 15.75 5.27 1.46
N ARG A 43 15.63 4.03 1.96
CA ARG A 43 14.36 3.48 2.43
C ARG A 43 13.79 4.32 3.58
N GLU A 44 14.59 4.67 4.57
CA GLU A 44 14.16 5.52 5.69
C GLU A 44 13.68 6.89 5.20
N LYS A 45 14.46 7.56 4.36
CA LYS A 45 14.09 8.87 3.79
C LYS A 45 12.73 8.84 3.08
N VAL A 46 12.50 7.80 2.27
CA VAL A 46 11.23 7.64 1.55
C VAL A 46 10.07 7.38 2.52
N LEU A 47 10.25 6.51 3.51
CA LEU A 47 9.21 6.19 4.49
C LEU A 47 8.88 7.40 5.38
N GLU A 48 9.88 8.20 5.75
CA GLU A 48 9.70 9.43 6.49
C GLU A 48 8.95 10.48 5.68
N ALA A 49 9.32 10.71 4.42
CA ALA A 49 8.61 11.61 3.52
C ALA A 49 7.16 11.19 3.30
N ALA A 50 6.90 9.89 3.09
CA ALA A 50 5.54 9.37 2.94
C ALA A 50 4.69 9.59 4.21
N ARG A 51 5.26 9.36 5.39
CA ARG A 51 4.59 9.62 6.68
C ARG A 51 4.32 11.10 6.91
N ALA A 52 5.29 11.96 6.64
CA ALA A 52 5.16 13.40 6.80
C ALA A 52 4.07 13.98 5.89
N LEU A 53 3.94 13.44 4.68
CA LEU A 53 2.87 13.80 3.75
C LEU A 53 1.52 13.16 4.10
N GLY A 54 1.49 12.07 4.87
CA GLY A 54 0.27 11.29 5.10
C GLY A 54 -0.13 10.44 3.89
N TYR A 55 0.82 10.11 3.02
CA TYR A 55 0.56 9.28 1.84
C TYR A 55 0.30 7.83 2.23
N VAL A 56 -0.88 7.31 1.86
CA VAL A 56 -1.24 5.91 2.01
C VAL A 56 -1.28 5.25 0.63
N PRO A 57 -0.43 4.24 0.36
CA PRO A 57 -0.41 3.58 -0.94
C PRO A 57 -1.74 2.89 -1.24
N ASN A 58 -2.32 3.19 -2.41
CA ASN A 58 -3.54 2.53 -2.88
C ASN A 58 -3.20 1.10 -3.34
N LYS A 59 -3.55 0.11 -2.50
CA LYS A 59 -3.31 -1.31 -2.78
C LYS A 59 -4.02 -1.80 -4.04
N ILE A 60 -5.18 -1.23 -4.40
CA ILE A 60 -5.92 -1.60 -5.62
C ILE A 60 -5.20 -1.10 -6.88
N ALA A 61 -4.69 0.13 -6.87
CA ALA A 61 -3.90 0.66 -7.99
C ALA A 61 -2.62 -0.17 -8.21
N GLY A 62 -1.98 -0.60 -7.12
CA GLY A 62 -0.86 -1.54 -7.18
C GLY A 62 -1.24 -2.91 -7.76
N ALA A 63 -2.41 -3.42 -7.41
CA ALA A 63 -2.90 -4.71 -7.89
C ALA A 63 -3.27 -4.68 -9.38
N LEU A 64 -3.90 -3.59 -9.85
CA LEU A 64 -4.23 -3.39 -11.27
C LEU A 64 -2.97 -3.27 -12.13
N ALA A 65 -2.02 -2.43 -11.70
CA ALA A 65 -0.76 -2.24 -12.41
C ALA A 65 0.12 -3.51 -12.45
N SER A 66 0.01 -4.38 -11.43
CA SER A 66 0.75 -5.64 -11.38
C SER A 66 -0.02 -6.84 -11.95
N GLN A 67 -1.29 -6.65 -12.36
CA GLN A 67 -2.24 -7.71 -12.72
C GLN A 67 -2.33 -8.85 -11.66
N ARG A 68 -1.96 -8.57 -10.40
CA ARG A 68 -2.02 -9.53 -9.29
C ARG A 68 -2.72 -8.87 -8.12
N VAL A 69 -3.83 -9.47 -7.69
CA VAL A 69 -4.57 -9.04 -6.50
C VAL A 69 -4.35 -10.10 -5.41
N ASN A 70 -3.96 -9.68 -4.21
CA ASN A 70 -3.90 -10.57 -3.05
C ASN A 70 -5.27 -10.58 -2.35
N LEU A 71 -6.28 -11.14 -3.03
CA LEU A 71 -7.66 -11.19 -2.56
C LEU A 71 -8.18 -12.62 -2.67
N VAL A 72 -8.66 -13.15 -1.55
CA VAL A 72 -9.33 -14.44 -1.47
C VAL A 72 -10.80 -14.19 -1.13
N GLY A 73 -11.69 -14.50 -2.06
CA GLY A 73 -13.14 -14.41 -1.84
C GLY A 73 -13.67 -15.69 -1.20
N VAL A 74 -14.44 -15.56 -0.12
CA VAL A 74 -15.08 -16.70 0.57
C VAL A 74 -16.60 -16.54 0.50
N VAL A 75 -17.29 -17.54 -0.05
CA VAL A 75 -18.75 -17.57 -0.17
C VAL A 75 -19.31 -18.56 0.84
N ILE A 76 -20.13 -18.06 1.76
CA ILE A 76 -20.79 -18.87 2.79
C ILE A 76 -22.31 -18.67 2.76
N PRO A 77 -23.09 -19.69 3.12
CA PRO A 77 -24.56 -19.61 3.08
C PRO A 77 -25.15 -18.73 4.19
N SER A 78 -24.47 -18.58 5.34
CA SER A 78 -24.91 -17.70 6.44
C SER A 78 -23.80 -17.47 7.47
N LEU A 79 -23.76 -16.27 8.06
CA LEU A 79 -22.94 -15.93 9.23
C LEU A 79 -23.62 -16.30 10.56
N SER A 80 -24.91 -16.64 10.55
CA SER A 80 -25.69 -16.92 11.75
C SER A 80 -25.48 -18.34 12.29
N ASN A 81 -24.94 -19.24 11.46
CA ASN A 81 -24.59 -20.60 11.90
C ASN A 81 -23.19 -20.59 12.51
N MET A 82 -23.05 -21.15 13.71
CA MET A 82 -21.79 -21.18 14.48
C MET A 82 -20.64 -21.95 13.80
N VAL A 83 -20.91 -22.71 12.73
CA VAL A 83 -19.90 -23.49 12.01
C VAL A 83 -18.97 -22.60 11.15
N PHE A 84 -19.49 -21.56 10.50
CA PHE A 84 -18.70 -20.78 9.54
C PHE A 84 -17.71 -19.78 10.16
N PRO A 85 -17.96 -19.18 11.34
CA PRO A 85 -16.97 -18.34 12.02
C PRO A 85 -15.64 -19.05 12.27
N GLU A 86 -15.66 -20.31 12.73
CA GLU A 86 -14.45 -21.09 13.02
C GLU A 86 -13.65 -21.40 11.73
N VAL A 87 -14.35 -21.70 10.63
CA VAL A 87 -13.75 -21.85 9.30
C VAL A 87 -13.08 -20.54 8.85
N MET A 88 -13.74 -19.39 9.04
CA MET A 88 -13.17 -18.09 8.69
C MET A 88 -11.91 -17.77 9.51
N THR A 89 -11.90 -18.11 10.80
CA THR A 89 -10.70 -17.97 11.64
C THR A 89 -9.55 -18.82 11.13
N GLY A 90 -9.81 -20.07 10.74
CA GLY A 90 -8.81 -20.95 10.14
C GLY A 90 -8.24 -20.41 8.82
N ILE A 91 -9.10 -19.88 7.95
CA ILE A 91 -8.69 -19.24 6.69
C ILE A 91 -7.80 -18.03 6.96
N SER A 92 -8.18 -17.14 7.88
CA SER A 92 -7.36 -15.97 8.24
C SER A 92 -6.00 -16.39 8.77
N ALA A 93 -5.96 -17.36 9.69
CA ALA A 93 -4.70 -17.81 10.31
C ALA A 93 -3.66 -18.35 9.31
N VAL A 94 -4.11 -18.96 8.20
CA VAL A 94 -3.22 -19.48 7.15
C VAL A 94 -2.82 -18.40 6.15
N LEU A 95 -3.70 -17.44 5.87
CA LEU A 95 -3.48 -16.39 4.87
C LEU A 95 -2.85 -15.11 5.45
N ASP A 96 -2.85 -14.95 6.77
CA ASP A 96 -2.21 -13.84 7.46
C ASP A 96 -0.68 -13.93 7.29
N GLY A 97 -0.17 -13.27 6.25
CA GLY A 97 1.26 -13.18 5.95
C GLY A 97 1.65 -13.53 4.50
N THR A 98 0.72 -14.03 3.69
CA THR A 98 0.90 -14.19 2.22
C THR A 98 0.70 -12.89 1.47
#